data_AF-A0A2H9PA00-F1
#
_entry.id   AF-A0A2H9PA00-F1
#
_cell.length_a   1.000
_cell.length_b   1.000
_cell.length_c   1.000
_cell.angle_alpha   90.00
_cell.angle_beta   90.00
_cell.angle_gamma   90.00
#
_symmetry.space_group_name_H-M   'P 1'
#
loop_
_entity.id
_entity.type
_entity.pdbx_description
1 polymer ?
#
loop_
_entity_poly.entity_id
_entity_poly.type
_entity_poly.pdbx_seq_one_letter_code
_entity_poly.pdbx_strand_id
1 'polypeptide(L)' 'KGKEREDSDIDVAIISKDFGKDTVEEGEKLFVIAGDVNPRIEPLPISFNSYKKDLWVPLIYEIRKKGVELLV' A
#
# COMPACT_ATOMS: atom_id res chain seq x y z
N LYS A 1 4.63 14.16 3.75
CA LYS A 1 5.65 14.00 2.70
C LYS A 1 6.91 14.73 3.14
N GLY A 2 8.02 14.00 3.21
CA GLY A 2 9.35 14.56 3.45
C GLY A 2 10.05 14.90 2.13
N LYS A 3 11.36 15.17 2.19
CA LYS A 3 12.20 15.35 1.00
C LYS A 3 12.55 13.99 0.40
N GLU A 4 12.16 13.78 -0.84
CA GLU A 4 12.40 12.56 -1.62
C GLU A 4 13.91 12.42 -1.85
N ARG A 5 14.47 11.23 -1.61
CA ARG A 5 15.88 10.90 -1.83
C ARG A 5 15.98 9.69 -2.75
N GLU A 6 17.09 9.55 -3.47
CA GLU A 6 17.33 8.40 -4.35
C GLU A 6 17.29 7.05 -3.61
N ASP A 7 17.58 7.07 -2.31
CA ASP A 7 17.57 5.90 -1.46
C ASP A 7 16.26 5.69 -0.70
N SER A 8 15.23 6.50 -0.95
CA SER A 8 13.91 6.32 -0.33
C SER A 8 13.19 5.07 -0.86
N ASP A 9 12.48 4.40 0.03
CA ASP A 9 11.54 3.34 -0.33
C ASP A 9 10.26 3.94 -0.95
N ILE A 10 9.46 3.08 -1.58
CA ILE A 10 8.25 3.44 -2.30
C ILE A 10 7.07 2.71 -1.65
N ASP A 11 6.32 3.42 -0.83
CA ASP A 11 5.06 2.91 -0.28
C ASP A 11 4.00 2.74 -1.38
N VAL A 12 3.47 1.52 -1.56
CA VAL A 12 2.43 1.22 -2.55
C VAL A 12 1.23 0.59 -1.86
N ALA A 13 0.16 1.35 -1.70
CA ALA A 13 -1.11 0.79 -1.26
C ALA A 13 -1.80 0.05 -2.40
N ILE A 14 -2.17 -1.20 -2.14
CA ILE A 14 -2.92 -2.04 -3.08
C ILE A 14 -4.33 -2.23 -2.52
N ILE A 15 -5.32 -1.66 -3.20
CA ILE A 15 -6.71 -1.73 -2.78
C ILE A 15 -7.39 -2.87 -3.51
N SER A 16 -7.82 -3.91 -2.78
CA SER A 16 -8.55 -5.04 -3.36
C SER A 16 -9.70 -5.50 -2.47
N LYS A 17 -10.72 -6.12 -3.10
CA LYS A 17 -11.79 -6.84 -2.39
C LYS A 17 -11.29 -8.14 -1.76
N ASP A 18 -10.14 -8.63 -2.18
CA ASP A 18 -9.57 -9.89 -1.70
C ASP A 18 -8.86 -9.76 -0.35
N PHE A 19 -8.49 -8.53 0.04
CA PHE A 19 -7.79 -8.23 1.29
C PHE A 19 -8.71 -8.04 2.49
N GLY A 20 -8.11 -8.12 3.68
CA GLY A 20 -8.76 -7.91 4.98
C GLY A 20 -9.23 -9.20 5.66
N LYS A 21 -8.77 -10.37 5.18
CA LYS A 21 -9.02 -11.66 5.82
C LYS A 21 -7.88 -12.01 6.77
N ASP A 22 -6.66 -11.94 6.27
CA ASP A 22 -5.43 -12.13 7.03
C ASP A 22 -4.36 -11.17 6.50
N THR A 23 -4.21 -10.02 7.16
CA THR A 23 -3.30 -8.97 6.71
C THR A 23 -1.83 -9.37 6.80
N VAL A 24 -1.49 -10.37 7.61
CA VAL A 24 -0.10 -10.85 7.72
C VAL A 24 0.22 -11.69 6.49
N GLU A 25 -0.58 -12.72 6.21
CA GLU A 25 -0.37 -13.58 5.04
C GLU A 25 -0.51 -12.80 3.72
N GLU A 26 -1.48 -11.90 3.64
CA GLU A 26 -1.67 -11.01 2.48
C GLU A 26 -0.45 -10.09 2.27
N GLY A 27 0.10 -9.54 3.36
CA GLY A 27 1.30 -8.70 3.33
C GLY A 27 2.53 -9.49 2.88
N GLU A 28 2.77 -10.66 3.46
CA GLU A 28 3.89 -11.54 3.10
C GLU A 28 3.89 -11.87 1.60
N LYS A 29 2.74 -12.24 1.04
CA LYS A 29 2.59 -12.53 -0.39
C LYS A 29 2.93 -11.31 -1.25
N LEU A 30 2.48 -10.13 -0.86
CA LEU A 30 2.80 -8.90 -1.58
C LEU A 30 4.29 -8.56 -1.49
N PHE A 31 4.93 -8.74 -0.34
CA PHE A 31 6.36 -8.51 -0.19
C PHE A 31 7.20 -9.47 -1.04
N VAL A 32 6.79 -10.74 -1.20
CA VAL A 32 7.45 -11.67 -2.13
C VAL A 32 7.38 -11.14 -3.57
N ILE A 33 6.20 -10.74 -4.03
CA ILE A 33 6.00 -10.18 -5.39
C ILE A 33 6.80 -8.88 -5.57
N ALA A 34 6.75 -7.98 -4.57
CA ALA A 34 7.48 -6.72 -4.61
C ALA A 34 9.00 -6.95 -4.67
N GLY A 35 9.52 -7.92 -3.91
CA GLY A 35 10.94 -8.28 -3.94
C GLY A 35 11.45 -8.70 -5.33
N ASP A 36 10.62 -9.42 -6.11
CA ASP A 36 10.95 -9.83 -7.48
C ASP A 36 10.93 -8.66 -8.48
N VAL A 37 10.08 -7.65 -8.24
CA VAL A 37 9.95 -6.46 -9.10
C VAL A 37 11.00 -5.41 -8.76
N ASN A 38 11.00 -4.97 -7.50
CA ASN A 38 11.95 -4.02 -6.93
C ASN A 38 11.85 -4.06 -5.39
N PRO A 39 12.92 -4.43 -4.67
CA PRO A 39 12.88 -4.56 -3.21
C PRO A 39 12.67 -3.24 -2.45
N ARG A 40 12.73 -2.09 -3.13
CA ARG A 40 12.38 -0.77 -2.54
C ARG A 40 10.87 -0.52 -2.48
N ILE A 41 10.06 -1.38 -3.09
CA ILE A 41 8.60 -1.27 -3.01
C ILE A 41 8.16 -1.85 -1.67
N GLU A 42 7.47 -1.04 -0.87
CA GLU A 42 6.81 -1.44 0.37
C GLU A 42 5.31 -1.55 0.12
N PRO A 43 4.78 -2.74 -0.20
CA PRO A 43 3.38 -2.89 -0.50
C PRO A 43 2.54 -2.96 0.77
N LEU A 44 1.42 -2.23 0.79
CA LEU A 44 0.42 -2.33 1.85
C LEU A 44 -0.90 -2.91 1.31
N PRO A 45 -1.34 -4.09 1.78
CA PRO A 45 -2.67 -4.60 1.45
C PRO A 45 -3.73 -3.77 2.17
N ILE A 46 -4.64 -3.17 1.40
CA ILE A 46 -5.78 -2.42 1.94
C ILE A 46 -7.08 -3.04 1.42
N SER A 47 -7.93 -3.51 2.34
CA SER A 47 -9.25 -3.99 1.94
C SER A 47 -10.07 -2.85 1.33
N PHE A 48 -10.84 -3.18 0.30
CA PHE A 48 -11.76 -2.23 -0.32
C PHE A 48 -12.71 -1.59 0.70
N ASN A 49 -13.14 -2.35 1.72
CA ASN A 49 -13.99 -1.83 2.79
C ASN A 49 -13.26 -0.83 3.68
N SER A 50 -12.01 -1.11 4.08
CA SER A 50 -11.19 -0.18 4.88
C SER A 50 -10.96 1.11 4.11
N TYR A 51 -10.61 1.00 2.82
CA TYR A 51 -10.43 2.15 1.94
C TYR A 51 -11.72 2.96 1.79
N LYS A 52 -12.87 2.32 1.56
CA LYS A 52 -14.14 3.04 1.35
C LYS A 52 -14.69 3.67 2.62
N LYS A 53 -14.60 2.98 3.76
CA LYS A 53 -15.18 3.42 5.04
C LYS A 53 -14.32 4.45 5.79
N ASP A 54 -13.15 4.80 5.24
CA ASP A 54 -12.22 5.74 5.87
C ASP A 54 -11.93 5.37 7.32
N LEU A 55 -11.72 4.06 7.55
CA LEU A 55 -11.16 3.62 8.82
C LEU A 55 -9.85 4.38 8.98
N TRP A 56 -9.63 4.97 10.17
CA TRP A 56 -8.58 5.94 10.48
C TRP A 56 -7.18 5.30 10.47
N VAL A 57 -6.82 4.68 9.35
CA VAL A 57 -5.50 4.17 9.01
C VAL A 57 -4.75 5.38 8.47
N PRO A 58 -3.74 5.91 9.19
CA PRO A 58 -3.07 7.15 8.82
C PRO A 58 -2.58 7.17 7.37
N LEU A 59 -2.15 6.01 6.85
CA LEU A 59 -1.70 5.89 5.46
C LEU A 59 -2.82 6.11 4.44
N ILE A 60 -4.06 5.63 4.70
CA ILE A 60 -5.21 5.89 3.80
C ILE A 60 -5.46 7.38 3.67
N TYR A 61 -5.41 8.11 4.79
CA TYR A 61 -5.57 9.56 4.80
C TYR A 61 -4.46 10.24 3.99
N GLU A 62 -3.21 9.82 4.17
CA GLU A 62 -2.07 10.36 3.42
C GLU A 62 -2.18 10.11 1.91
N ILE A 63 -2.53 8.89 1.50
CA ILE A 63 -2.72 8.53 0.08
C ILE A 63 -3.84 9.36 -0.54
N ARG A 64 -4.97 9.52 0.14
CA ARG A 64 -6.08 10.35 -0.38
C ARG A 64 -5.71 11.82 -0.54
N LYS A 65 -4.80 12.33 0.30
CA LYS A 65 -4.39 13.74 0.29
C LYS A 65 -3.21 14.02 -0.64
N LYS A 66 -2.29 13.07 -0.81
CA LYS A 66 -0.96 13.28 -1.40
C LYS A 66 -0.53 12.18 -2.36
N GLY A 67 -1.26 11.07 -2.42
CA GLY A 67 -0.94 9.92 -3.25
C GLY A 67 -1.17 10.19 -4.73
N VAL A 68 -0.52 9.37 -5.56
CA VAL A 68 -0.74 9.34 -7.00
C VAL A 68 -1.48 8.05 -7.31
N GLU A 69 -2.69 8.18 -7.86
CA GLU A 69 -3.49 7.01 -8.27
C GLU A 69 -2.92 6.46 -9.58
N LEU A 70 -2.64 5.16 -9.59
CA LEU A 70 -2.26 4.41 -10.78
C LEU A 70 -3.46 3.58 -11.21
N LEU A 71 -4.04 3.91 -12.36
CA LEU A 71 -5.11 3.10 -12.95
C LEU A 71 -4.46 1.95 -13.74
N VAL A 72 -4.88 0.73 -13.42
CA VAL A 72 -4.48 -0.53 -14.07
C VAL A 72 -5.70 -1.24 -14.63
#